data_AF-A0A4D6HED2-F1
#
_entry.id   AF-A0A4D6HED2-F1
#
_cell.length_a   1.000
_cell.length_b   1.000
_cell.length_c   1.000
_cell.angle_alpha   90.00
_cell.angle_beta   90.00
_cell.angle_gamma   90.00
#
_symmetry.space_group_name_H-M   'P 1'
#
loop_
_entity.id
_entity.type
_entity.pdbx_description
1 polymer ?
#
loop_
_entity_poly.entity_id
_entity_poly.type
_entity_poly.pdbx_seq_one_letter_code
_entity_poly.pdbx_strand_id
1 'polypeptide(L)'
;MKRESAVSETISYDTGHCSICEREVALGQSVPDDVIDPKAYAVILGEGELSKNVEHEGNWEFELVFQLDETDQRHPNVNGFIICEECARNIHGHPDDADHYHGKIPSEIVGGSLSDETAVEMNQAAVALAILLLVIILILVFSL
;
A
#
# COMPACT_ATOMS: atom_id res chain seq x y z
N MET A 1 -55.23 -17.44 3.15
CA MET A 1 -53.79 -17.58 2.76
C MET A 1 -53.14 -16.21 2.85
N LYS A 2 -52.16 -16.00 3.74
CA LYS A 2 -51.34 -14.79 3.75
C LYS A 2 -50.35 -14.88 2.58
N ARG A 3 -50.23 -13.82 1.78
CA ARG A 3 -49.15 -13.70 0.79
C ARG A 3 -47.86 -13.46 1.56
N GLU A 4 -46.92 -14.38 1.45
CA GLU A 4 -45.53 -14.14 1.82
C GLU A 4 -44.87 -13.39 0.67
N SER A 5 -44.29 -12.23 0.96
CA SER A 5 -43.49 -11.45 0.02
C SER A 5 -42.05 -11.45 0.52
N ALA A 6 -41.13 -11.99 -0.28
CA ALA A 6 -39.71 -11.82 -0.04
C ALA A 6 -39.31 -10.42 -0.51
N VAL A 7 -38.67 -9.65 0.38
CA VAL A 7 -38.03 -8.38 0.04
C VAL A 7 -36.55 -8.68 -0.18
N SER A 8 -36.03 -8.38 -1.36
CA SER A 8 -34.60 -8.48 -1.67
C SER A 8 -33.98 -7.09 -1.65
N GLU A 9 -32.86 -6.93 -0.95
CA GLU A 9 -32.04 -5.72 -0.97
C GLU A 9 -30.80 -5.98 -1.83
N THR A 10 -30.45 -5.02 -2.68
CA THR A 10 -29.21 -5.07 -3.47
C THR A 10 -28.24 -4.09 -2.86
N ILE A 11 -27.08 -4.59 -2.43
CA ILE A 11 -26.01 -3.80 -1.86
C ILE A 11 -24.87 -3.79 -2.87
N SER A 12 -24.32 -2.61 -3.14
CA SER A 12 -23.17 -2.43 -4.02
C SER A 12 -22.00 -1.88 -3.21
N TYR A 13 -20.83 -2.48 -3.40
CA TYR A 13 -19.57 -2.07 -2.78
C TYR A 13 -18.44 -2.17 -3.81
N ASP A 14 -17.36 -1.43 -3.57
CA ASP A 14 -16.17 -1.49 -4.40
C ASP A 14 -15.27 -2.63 -3.95
N THR A 15 -14.49 -3.21 -4.86
CA THR A 15 -13.48 -4.21 -4.55
C THR A 15 -12.07 -3.73 -4.90
N GLY A 16 -11.09 -4.28 -4.20
CA GLY A 16 -9.67 -4.04 -4.44
C GLY A 16 -8.89 -5.33 -4.30
N HIS A 17 -7.56 -5.25 -4.41
CA HIS A 17 -6.69 -6.41 -4.24
C HIS A 17 -5.82 -6.24 -2.99
N CYS A 18 -5.68 -7.32 -2.22
CA CYS A 18 -4.72 -7.39 -1.14
C CYS A 18 -3.29 -7.28 -1.70
N SER A 19 -2.50 -6.33 -1.22
CA SER A 19 -1.11 -6.10 -1.65
C SER A 19 -0.15 -7.25 -1.30
N ILE A 20 -0.58 -8.24 -0.51
CA ILE A 20 0.26 -9.36 -0.06
C ILE A 20 -0.08 -10.66 -0.79
N CYS A 21 -1.37 -11.02 -0.84
CA CYS A 21 -1.82 -12.30 -1.40
C CYS A 21 -2.63 -12.15 -2.69
N GLU A 22 -2.76 -10.93 -3.21
CA GLU A 22 -3.48 -10.58 -4.45
C GLU A 22 -4.96 -11.00 -4.48
N ARG A 23 -5.51 -11.39 -3.33
CA ARG A 23 -6.92 -11.75 -3.20
C ARG A 23 -7.80 -10.52 -3.30
N GLU A 24 -8.94 -10.66 -3.96
CA GLU A 24 -9.98 -9.63 -3.99
C GLU A 24 -10.52 -9.38 -2.57
N VAL A 25 -10.70 -8.11 -2.21
CA VAL A 25 -11.17 -7.64 -0.90
C VAL A 25 -12.25 -6.59 -1.09
N ALA A 26 -13.23 -6.58 -0.20
CA ALA A 26 -14.27 -5.57 -0.20
C ALA A 26 -13.75 -4.26 0.41
N LEU A 27 -13.97 -3.15 -0.29
CA LEU A 27 -13.58 -1.80 0.09
C LEU A 27 -14.79 -1.00 0.60
N GLY A 28 -14.54 -0.13 1.58
CA GLY A 28 -15.53 0.79 2.12
C GLY A 28 -16.13 0.37 3.47
N GLN A 29 -16.82 1.31 4.11
CA GLN A 29 -17.36 1.12 5.47
C GLN A 29 -18.73 0.41 5.50
N SER A 30 -19.41 0.33 4.36
CA SER A 30 -20.77 -0.20 4.23
C SER A 30 -20.81 -1.61 3.66
N VAL A 31 -19.75 -2.38 3.83
CA VAL A 31 -19.67 -3.79 3.42
C VAL A 31 -20.41 -4.65 4.46
N PRO A 32 -21.47 -5.38 4.07
CA PRO A 32 -22.18 -6.29 4.97
C PRO A 32 -21.27 -7.40 5.51
N ASP A 33 -21.58 -7.94 6.69
CA ASP A 33 -20.79 -9.01 7.29
C ASP A 33 -20.93 -10.36 6.55
N ASP A 34 -21.94 -10.50 5.68
CA ASP A 34 -22.28 -11.73 4.97
C ASP A 34 -21.80 -11.77 3.50
N VAL A 35 -20.95 -10.82 3.09
CA VAL A 35 -20.35 -10.84 1.74
C VAL A 35 -19.34 -11.98 1.58
N ILE A 36 -19.13 -12.38 0.32
CA ILE A 36 -18.18 -13.44 -0.04
C ILE A 36 -16.73 -12.95 0.10
N ASP A 37 -16.49 -11.68 -0.20
CA ASP A 37 -15.16 -11.09 -0.24
C ASP A 37 -14.71 -10.64 1.16
N PRO A 38 -13.49 -10.96 1.60
CA PRO A 38 -13.00 -10.54 2.91
C PRO A 38 -12.87 -9.01 3.01
N LYS A 39 -13.00 -8.49 4.23
CA LYS A 39 -12.84 -7.06 4.51
C LYS A 39 -11.40 -6.61 4.24
N ALA A 40 -11.28 -5.42 3.67
CA ALA A 40 -10.01 -4.75 3.45
C ALA A 40 -9.60 -3.90 4.66
N TYR A 41 -8.30 -3.92 4.97
CA TYR A 41 -7.66 -3.05 5.96
C TYR A 41 -6.67 -2.14 5.27
N ALA A 42 -6.74 -0.85 5.56
CA ALA A 42 -5.73 0.12 5.17
C ALA A 42 -4.57 0.10 6.17
N VAL A 43 -3.35 -0.15 5.68
CA VAL A 43 -2.14 -0.18 6.49
C VAL A 43 -1.20 0.91 6.02
N ILE A 44 -0.76 1.75 6.95
CA ILE A 44 0.22 2.80 6.69
C ILE A 44 1.52 2.39 7.38
N LEU A 45 2.59 2.25 6.59
CA LEU A 45 3.93 1.95 7.07
C LEU A 45 4.80 3.17 6.85
N GLY A 46 5.47 3.62 7.91
CA GLY A 46 6.37 4.76 7.85
C GLY A 46 7.62 4.56 8.68
N GLU A 47 8.68 5.28 8.32
CA GLU A 47 9.94 5.31 9.07
C GLU A 47 9.81 6.18 10.33
N GLY A 48 10.50 5.78 11.41
CA GLY A 48 10.58 6.56 12.64
C GLY A 48 9.57 6.17 13.71
N GLU A 49 9.42 7.04 14.72
CA GLU A 49 8.46 6.85 15.80
C GLU A 49 7.08 7.37 15.40
N LEU A 50 6.07 6.50 15.48
CA LEU A 50 4.69 6.86 15.19
C LEU A 50 4.02 7.44 16.44
N SER A 51 3.41 8.61 16.29
CA SER A 51 2.46 9.19 17.24
C SER A 51 1.10 9.38 16.55
N LYS A 52 0.01 9.14 17.30
CA LYS A 52 -1.37 9.24 16.82
C LYS A 52 -2.10 10.30 17.61
N ASN A 53 -2.68 11.27 16.91
CA ASN A 53 -3.63 12.22 17.46
C ASN A 53 -5.04 11.88 16.97
N VAL A 54 -6.03 11.98 17.87
CA VAL A 54 -7.45 11.73 17.55
C VAL A 54 -8.20 13.04 17.71
N GLU A 55 -8.78 13.55 16.63
CA GLU A 55 -9.56 14.77 16.65
C GLU A 55 -11.04 14.44 16.56
N HIS A 56 -11.83 15.03 17.45
CA HIS A 56 -13.26 14.70 17.59
C HIS A 56 -14.19 15.82 17.09
N GLU A 57 -13.63 16.99 16.71
CA GLU A 57 -14.38 18.20 16.33
C GLU A 57 -14.04 18.71 14.91
N GLY A 58 -13.07 18.08 14.24
CA GLY A 58 -12.57 18.47 12.92
C GLY A 58 -13.13 17.63 11.76
N ASN A 59 -12.60 17.86 10.55
CA ASN A 59 -12.96 17.10 9.34
C ASN A 59 -12.18 15.76 9.21
N TRP A 60 -11.30 15.44 10.16
CA TRP A 60 -10.53 14.21 10.19
C TRP A 60 -10.66 13.55 11.56
N GLU A 61 -10.67 12.21 11.56
CA GLU A 61 -10.81 11.40 12.77
C GLU A 61 -9.44 11.08 13.39
N PHE A 62 -8.40 10.94 12.56
CA PHE A 62 -7.05 10.58 12.99
C PHE A 62 -5.97 11.37 12.24
N GLU A 63 -4.94 11.77 12.98
CA GLU A 63 -3.68 12.29 12.45
C GLU A 63 -2.55 11.36 12.90
N LEU A 64 -1.71 10.93 11.95
CA LEU A 64 -0.57 10.07 12.19
C LEU A 64 0.71 10.86 11.90
N VAL A 65 1.59 10.96 12.89
CA VAL A 65 2.85 11.71 12.80
C VAL A 65 4.02 10.76 12.97
N PHE A 66 4.83 10.64 11.92
CA PHE A 66 6.08 9.88 11.90
C PHE A 66 7.26 10.80 12.23
N GLN A 67 7.91 10.56 13.36
CA GLN A 67 9.04 11.35 13.85
C GLN A 67 10.36 10.63 13.53
N LEU A 68 11.21 11.29 12.75
CA LEU A 68 12.58 10.86 12.49
C LEU A 68 13.56 11.53 13.46
N ASP A 69 14.78 11.04 13.48
CA ASP A 69 15.90 11.69 14.17
C ASP A 69 16.13 13.10 13.57
N GLU A 70 16.31 14.11 14.42
CA GLU A 70 16.54 15.50 14.00
C GLU A 70 17.77 15.68 13.11
N THR A 71 18.70 14.72 13.16
CA THR A 71 19.89 14.69 12.30
C THR A 71 19.61 14.20 10.88
N ASP A 72 18.49 13.50 10.65
CA ASP A 72 18.05 13.04 9.33
C ASP A 72 17.22 14.14 8.65
N GLN A 73 17.81 14.75 7.62
CA GLN A 73 17.15 15.82 6.85
C GLN A 73 16.25 15.28 5.74
N ARG A 74 16.12 13.96 5.60
CA ARG A 74 15.26 13.35 4.58
C ARG A 74 13.82 13.32 5.06
N HIS A 75 12.89 13.40 4.12
CA HIS A 75 11.49 13.11 4.43
C HIS A 75 11.34 11.62 4.76
N PRO A 76 10.50 11.27 5.76
CA PRO A 76 10.22 9.87 6.07
C PRO A 76 9.56 9.21 4.87
N ASN A 77 9.99 7.99 4.56
CA ASN A 77 9.27 7.17 3.61
C ASN A 77 7.97 6.68 4.28
N VAL A 78 6.82 6.97 3.67
CA VAL A 78 5.50 6.56 4.14
C VAL A 78 4.76 5.92 2.98
N ASN A 79 4.37 4.66 3.15
CA ASN A 79 3.65 3.86 2.15
C ASN A 79 2.31 3.39 2.70
N GLY A 80 1.29 3.40 1.85
CA GLY A 80 -0.04 2.89 2.15
C GLY A 80 -0.33 1.61 1.37
N PHE A 81 -0.87 0.61 2.05
CA PHE A 81 -1.23 -0.68 1.47
C PHE A 81 -2.67 -1.05 1.83
N ILE A 82 -3.29 -1.84 0.97
CA ILE A 82 -4.58 -2.47 1.26
C ILE A 82 -4.30 -3.96 1.47
N ILE A 83 -4.67 -4.51 2.61
CA ILE A 83 -4.49 -5.94 2.91
C ILE A 83 -5.81 -6.58 3.33
N CYS A 84 -5.95 -7.88 3.13
CA CYS A 84 -7.10 -8.62 3.62
C CYS A 84 -6.99 -8.87 5.14
N GLU A 85 -8.14 -9.12 5.78
CA GLU A 85 -8.24 -9.47 7.20
C GLU A 85 -7.28 -10.59 7.64
N GLU A 86 -7.16 -11.64 6.81
CA GLU A 86 -6.27 -12.77 7.10
C GLU A 86 -4.79 -12.33 7.16
N CYS A 87 -4.35 -11.49 6.22
CA CYS A 87 -3.01 -10.93 6.23
C CYS A 87 -2.79 -9.96 7.40
N ALA A 88 -3.78 -9.14 7.73
CA ALA A 88 -3.71 -8.23 8.88
C ALA A 88 -3.50 -9.02 10.18
N ARG A 89 -4.24 -10.11 10.37
CA ARG A 89 -4.14 -10.97 11.56
C ARG A 89 -2.84 -11.76 11.59
N ASN A 90 -2.53 -12.48 10.51
CA ASN A 90 -1.43 -13.44 10.49
C ASN A 90 -0.05 -12.78 10.40
N ILE A 91 0.06 -11.63 9.73
CA ILE A 91 1.34 -10.96 9.49
C ILE A 91 1.55 -9.80 10.46
N HIS A 92 0.50 -8.99 10.68
CA HIS A 92 0.60 -7.79 11.51
C HIS A 92 0.11 -7.99 12.95
N GLY A 93 -0.39 -9.19 13.30
CA GLY A 93 -0.90 -9.46 14.64
C GLY A 93 -2.10 -8.61 15.02
N HIS A 94 -2.87 -8.16 14.02
CA HIS A 94 -4.02 -7.31 14.23
C HIS A 94 -5.07 -8.04 15.10
N PRO A 95 -5.53 -7.47 16.22
CA PRO A 95 -6.57 -8.07 17.06
C PRO A 95 -7.89 -8.17 16.31
N ASP A 96 -8.67 -9.22 16.59
CA ASP A 96 -9.96 -9.47 15.95
C ASP A 96 -11.04 -8.43 16.36
N ASP A 97 -10.84 -7.74 17.48
CA ASP A 97 -11.78 -6.80 18.10
C ASP A 97 -11.35 -5.33 18.00
N ALA A 98 -10.23 -5.04 17.35
CA ALA A 98 -9.73 -3.68 17.21
C ALA A 98 -10.23 -3.05 15.90
N ASP A 99 -10.81 -1.86 15.97
CA ASP A 99 -11.08 -1.07 14.75
C ASP A 99 -9.80 -0.46 14.16
N HIS A 100 -8.81 -0.22 15.04
CA HIS A 100 -7.51 0.35 14.69
C HIS A 100 -6.39 -0.31 15.49
N TYR A 101 -5.29 -0.60 14.82
CA TYR A 101 -4.08 -1.15 15.44
C TYR A 101 -2.85 -0.38 14.95
N HIS A 102 -1.90 -0.15 15.85
CA HIS A 102 -0.57 0.34 15.51
C HIS A 102 0.49 -0.48 16.24
N GLY A 103 1.65 -0.64 15.62
CA GLY A 103 2.75 -1.44 16.15
C GLY A 103 4.08 -1.04 15.52
N LYS A 104 5.15 -1.72 15.93
CA LYS A 104 6.47 -1.58 15.32
C LYS A 104 6.75 -2.80 14.46
N ILE A 105 7.31 -2.60 13.27
CA ILE A 105 7.81 -3.71 12.46
C ILE A 105 9.04 -4.30 13.18
N PRO A 106 9.12 -5.63 13.38
CA PRO A 106 10.30 -6.27 13.94
C PRO A 106 11.55 -5.93 13.13
N SER A 107 12.66 -5.64 13.81
CA SER A 107 13.93 -5.26 13.17
C SER A 107 14.44 -6.28 12.14
N GLU A 108 14.03 -7.53 12.25
CA GLU A 108 14.35 -8.65 11.36
C GLU A 108 13.81 -8.47 9.94
N ILE A 109 12.70 -7.72 9.78
CA ILE A 109 12.04 -7.47 8.48
C ILE A 109 12.58 -6.19 7.83
N VAL A 110 13.07 -5.24 8.64
CA VAL A 110 13.54 -3.90 8.22
C VAL A 110 14.77 -3.96 7.28
N GLY A 111 15.51 -5.09 7.27
CA GLY A 111 16.66 -5.29 6.38
C GLY A 111 16.32 -5.58 4.92
N GLY A 112 15.06 -5.88 4.62
CA GLY A 112 14.56 -6.03 3.27
C GLY A 112 13.89 -4.74 2.84
N SER A 113 14.64 -3.85 2.19
CA SER A 113 14.07 -2.76 1.40
C SER A 113 12.96 -3.35 0.53
N LEU A 114 11.70 -3.06 0.85
CA LEU A 114 10.56 -3.16 -0.08
C LEU A 114 10.71 -2.03 -1.11
N SER A 115 11.86 -1.99 -1.76
CA SER A 115 12.06 -1.31 -3.03
C SER A 115 11.34 -2.17 -4.04
N ASP A 116 10.07 -1.83 -4.21
CA ASP A 116 9.26 -2.30 -5.31
C ASP A 116 9.98 -1.99 -6.63
N GLU A 117 10.00 -3.03 -7.45
CA GLU A 117 10.39 -3.06 -8.84
C GLU A 117 11.84 -2.72 -9.22
N THR A 118 12.32 -3.51 -10.16
CA THR A 118 13.50 -3.32 -10.98
C THR A 118 13.59 -1.92 -11.58
N ALA A 119 13.99 -0.92 -10.79
CA ALA A 119 14.73 0.21 -11.31
C ALA A 119 16.07 -0.38 -11.77
N VAL A 120 16.10 -0.88 -13.00
CA VAL A 120 17.33 -0.86 -13.78
C VAL A 120 17.72 0.61 -13.75
N GLU A 121 18.57 1.02 -12.81
CA GLU A 121 19.41 2.20 -12.93
C GLU A 121 20.26 1.95 -14.17
N MET A 122 19.63 2.15 -15.32
CA MET A 122 20.27 2.17 -16.61
C MET A 122 21.07 3.44 -16.54
N ASN A 123 22.32 3.28 -16.11
CA ASN A 123 23.29 4.32 -15.88
C ASN A 123 23.21 5.25 -17.10
N GLN A 124 22.57 6.42 -16.95
CA GLN A 124 22.12 7.23 -18.10
C GLN A 124 23.30 7.58 -19.01
N ALA A 125 24.49 7.68 -18.42
CA ALA A 125 25.77 7.81 -19.10
C ALA A 125 26.08 6.63 -20.05
N ALA A 126 25.86 5.38 -19.62
CA ALA A 126 26.10 4.19 -20.44
C ALA A 126 25.11 4.09 -21.61
N VAL A 127 23.85 4.46 -21.39
CA VAL A 127 22.81 4.48 -22.43
C VAL A 127 23.09 5.56 -23.46
N ALA A 128 23.44 6.77 -23.01
CA ALA A 128 23.84 7.88 -23.87
C ALA A 128 25.08 7.53 -24.71
N LEU A 129 26.07 6.87 -24.11
CA LEU A 129 27.28 6.41 -24.81
C LEU A 129 26.96 5.37 -25.89
N ALA A 130 26.07 4.42 -25.60
CA ALA A 130 25.65 3.40 -26.55
C ALA A 130 24.92 4.01 -27.77
N ILE A 131 24.03 4.98 -27.53
CA ILE A 131 23.34 5.71 -28.60
C ILE A 131 24.35 6.50 -29.44
N LEU A 132 25.29 7.21 -28.81
CA LEU A 132 26.31 7.98 -29.50
C LEU A 132 27.18 7.09 -30.41
N LEU A 133 27.62 5.94 -29.91
CA LEU A 133 28.40 4.97 -30.69
C LEU A 133 27.63 4.46 -31.91
N LEU A 134 26.33 4.18 -31.75
CA LEU A 134 25.48 3.68 -32.83
C LEU A 134 25.29 4.74 -33.93
N VAL A 135 25.13 6.02 -33.56
CA VAL A 135 25.06 7.14 -34.50
C VAL A 135 26.38 7.29 -35.27
N ILE A 136 27.53 7.19 -34.59
CA ILE A 136 28.84 7.26 -35.25
C ILE A 136 29.02 6.13 -36.27
N ILE A 137 28.64 4.90 -35.91
CA ILE A 137 28.71 3.74 -36.81
C ILE A 137 27.84 3.98 -38.06
N LEU A 138 26.61 4.49 -37.88
CA LEU A 138 25.74 4.83 -39.00
C LEU A 138 26.37 5.87 -39.93
N ILE A 139 26.94 6.94 -39.37
CA ILE A 139 27.61 7.97 -40.17
C ILE A 139 28.77 7.36 -40.97
N LEU A 140 29.59 6.50 -40.36
CA LEU A 140 30.71 5.85 -41.05
C LEU A 140 30.24 4.94 -42.19
N VAL A 141 29.16 4.17 -41.98
CA VAL A 141 28.59 3.29 -43.01
C VAL A 141 28.01 4.08 -44.20
N PHE A 142 27.37 5.22 -43.95
CA PHE A 142 26.79 6.05 -45.00
C PHE A 142 27.78 7.03 -45.68
N SER A 143 28.95 7.23 -45.09
CA SER A 143 30.01 8.11 -45.64
C SER A 143 31.10 7.34 -46.41
N LEU A 144 31.08 6.01 -46.36
CA LEU A 144 31.88 5.11 -47.21
C LEU A 144 31.11 4.72 -48.48
#